data_AF-A0A7C9UX30-F1
#
_entry.id   AF-A0A7C9UX30-F1
#
_cell.length_a   1.000
_cell.length_b   1.000
_cell.length_c   1.000
_cell.angle_alpha   90.00
_cell.angle_beta   90.00
_cell.angle_gamma   90.00
#
_symmetry.space_group_name_H-M   'P 1'
#
loop_
_entity.id
_entity.type
_entity.pdbx_description
1 polymer ?
#
loop_
_entity_poly.entity_id
_entity_poly.type
_entity_poly.pdbx_seq_one_letter_code
_entity_poly.pdbx_strand_id
1 'polypeptide(L)'
;MTADKSARVRHDIDDMFREILELPADHPVDGVTVLNEPRWDSLATVSLIAAIESTFAIKLDGADYESLTSVAATRMLVEEKLGL
;
A
#
# COMPACT_ATOMS: atom_id res chain seq x y z
N MET A 1 -7.48 -15.20 15.07
CA MET A 1 -7.81 -13.76 15.16
C MET A 1 -6.85 -12.89 14.35
N THR A 2 -5.54 -13.20 14.29
CA THR A 2 -4.55 -12.45 13.50
C THR A 2 -4.72 -12.59 11.97
N ALA A 3 -4.95 -13.81 11.46
CA ALA A 3 -5.08 -14.05 10.02
C ALA A 3 -6.22 -13.27 9.34
N ASP A 4 -7.33 -13.07 10.05
CA ASP A 4 -8.49 -12.30 9.57
C ASP A 4 -8.14 -10.79 9.44
N LYS A 5 -7.35 -10.27 10.39
CA LYS A 5 -6.90 -8.89 10.38
C LYS A 5 -5.86 -8.63 9.27
N SER A 6 -4.90 -9.54 9.05
CA SER A 6 -3.94 -9.43 7.94
C SER A 6 -4.65 -9.47 6.58
N ALA A 7 -5.63 -10.36 6.41
CA ALA A 7 -6.41 -10.41 5.17
C ALA A 7 -7.14 -9.08 4.88
N ARG A 8 -7.73 -8.46 5.91
CA ARG A 8 -8.37 -7.13 5.78
C ARG A 8 -7.37 -6.04 5.43
N VAL A 9 -6.21 -5.99 6.10
CA VAL A 9 -5.16 -5.00 5.80
C VAL A 9 -4.70 -5.10 4.34
N ARG A 10 -4.50 -6.33 3.83
CA ARG A 10 -4.12 -6.55 2.44
C ARG A 10 -5.20 -6.07 1.48
N HIS A 11 -6.46 -6.40 1.76
CA HIS A 11 -7.59 -5.96 0.95
C HIS A 11 -7.68 -4.43 0.90
N ASP A 12 -7.59 -3.75 2.04
CA ASP A 12 -7.67 -2.28 2.12
C ASP A 12 -6.52 -1.62 1.33
N ILE A 13 -5.30 -2.17 1.41
CA ILE A 13 -4.16 -1.69 0.64
C ILE A 13 -4.38 -1.89 -0.86
N ASP A 14 -4.89 -3.05 -1.27
CA ASP A 14 -5.15 -3.33 -2.68
C ASP A 14 -6.13 -2.33 -3.29
N ASP A 15 -7.18 -2.01 -2.54
CA ASP A 15 -8.18 -1.03 -2.97
C ASP A 15 -7.59 0.37 -3.08
N MET A 16 -6.74 0.79 -2.13
CA MET A 16 -6.00 2.06 -2.23
C MET A 16 -5.12 2.11 -3.47
N PHE A 17 -4.40 1.03 -3.78
CA PHE A 17 -3.58 0.96 -4.98
C PHE A 17 -4.41 1.04 -6.26
N ARG A 18 -5.56 0.35 -6.31
CA ARG A 18 -6.47 0.45 -7.46
C ARG A 18 -7.04 1.85 -7.62
N GLU A 19 -7.45 2.49 -6.54
CA GLU A 19 -8.02 3.83 -6.57
C GLU A 19 -6.98 4.88 -6.97
N ILE A 20 -5.83 4.91 -6.31
CA ILE A 20 -4.81 5.95 -6.50
C ILE A 20 -4.06 5.78 -7.82
N LEU A 21 -3.81 4.54 -8.26
CA LEU A 21 -3.17 4.27 -9.56
C LEU A 21 -4.20 4.12 -10.69
N GLU A 22 -5.47 4.40 -10.42
CA GLU A 22 -6.60 4.31 -11.36
C GLU A 22 -6.65 2.96 -12.12
N LEU A 23 -6.29 1.88 -11.45
CA LEU A 23 -6.27 0.54 -12.04
C LEU A 23 -7.69 0.01 -12.20
N PRO A 24 -7.94 -0.83 -13.22
CA PRO A 24 -9.20 -1.57 -13.31
C PRO A 24 -9.50 -2.37 -12.03
N ALA A 25 -10.78 -2.48 -11.66
CA ALA A 25 -11.21 -3.15 -10.43
C ALA A 25 -10.76 -4.63 -10.35
N ASP A 26 -10.60 -5.28 -11.51
CA ASP A 26 -10.16 -6.66 -11.68
C ASP A 26 -8.64 -6.80 -11.93
N HIS A 27 -7.90 -5.68 -11.93
CA HIS A 27 -6.45 -5.73 -12.13
C HIS A 27 -5.75 -6.39 -10.93
N PRO A 28 -4.89 -7.41 -11.16
CA PRO A 28 -4.12 -8.04 -10.11
C PRO A 28 -3.00 -7.11 -9.63
N VAL A 29 -3.04 -6.73 -8.36
CA VAL A 29 -2.09 -5.76 -7.79
C VAL A 29 -0.81 -6.41 -7.22
N ASP A 30 -0.76 -7.74 -7.11
CA ASP A 30 0.36 -8.46 -6.49
C ASP A 30 1.72 -8.21 -7.17
N GLY A 31 1.70 -7.94 -8.48
CA GLY A 31 2.89 -7.66 -9.28
C GLY A 31 3.19 -6.17 -9.47
N VAL A 32 2.39 -5.26 -8.91
CA VAL A 32 2.54 -3.81 -9.11
C VAL A 32 3.71 -3.28 -8.30
N THR A 33 4.61 -2.57 -8.98
CA THR A 33 5.83 -1.97 -8.45
C THR A 33 6.01 -0.58 -9.02
N VAL A 34 6.79 0.26 -8.33
CA VAL A 34 7.15 1.60 -8.82
C VAL A 34 7.90 1.55 -10.17
N LEU A 35 8.53 0.42 -10.51
CA LEU A 35 9.28 0.24 -11.75
C LEU A 35 8.43 -0.16 -12.95
N ASN A 36 7.29 -0.83 -12.73
CA ASN A 36 6.45 -1.38 -13.80
C ASN A 36 5.07 -0.74 -13.91
N GLU A 37 4.72 0.17 -13.00
CA GLU A 37 3.49 0.94 -13.05
C GLU A 37 3.81 2.44 -13.21
N PRO A 38 3.76 2.99 -14.45
CA PRO A 38 4.11 4.38 -14.72
C PRO A 38 3.23 5.41 -13.99
N ARG A 39 2.01 5.03 -13.59
CA ARG A 39 1.14 5.91 -12.79
C ARG A 39 1.59 6.01 -11.35
N TRP A 40 2.47 5.13 -10.90
CA TRP A 40 3.10 5.23 -9.59
C TRP A 40 4.23 6.28 -9.63
N ASP A 41 3.83 7.53 -9.81
CA ASP A 41 4.72 8.68 -9.79
C ASP A 41 4.90 9.24 -8.36
N SER A 42 5.55 10.40 -8.25
CA SER A 42 5.76 11.08 -6.98
C SER A 42 4.46 11.51 -6.30
N LEU A 43 3.43 11.90 -7.07
CA LEU A 43 2.14 12.31 -6.53
C LEU A 43 1.36 11.10 -6.01
N ALA A 44 1.35 10.00 -6.77
CA ALA A 44 0.75 8.74 -6.34
C ALA A 44 1.42 8.21 -5.07
N THR A 45 2.75 8.31 -4.98
CA THR A 45 3.50 7.89 -3.78
C THR A 45 3.07 8.68 -2.54
N VAL A 46 3.03 10.02 -2.64
CA VAL A 46 2.59 10.87 -1.51
C VAL A 46 1.11 10.62 -1.16
N SER A 47 0.27 10.36 -2.16
CA SER A 47 -1.14 10.04 -1.96
C SER A 47 -1.34 8.70 -1.25
N LEU A 48 -0.57 7.67 -1.64
CA LEU A 48 -0.56 6.36 -0.97
C LEU A 48 -0.12 6.50 0.49
N ILE A 49 0.97 7.23 0.75
CA ILE A 49 1.45 7.48 2.12
C ILE A 49 0.35 8.12 2.97
N ALA A 50 -0.28 9.20 2.49
CA ALA A 50 -1.32 9.89 3.24
C ALA A 50 -2.56 9.01 3.48
N ALA A 51 -2.98 8.23 2.48
CA ALA A 51 -4.11 7.30 2.59
C ALA A 51 -3.84 6.19 3.61
N ILE A 52 -2.63 5.62 3.61
CA ILE A 52 -2.21 4.59 4.54
C ILE A 52 -2.16 5.12 5.98
N GLU A 53 -1.49 6.26 6.20
CA GLU A 53 -1.42 6.88 7.53
C GLU A 53 -2.81 7.19 8.09
N SER A 54 -3.69 7.75 7.25
CA SER A 54 -5.06 8.08 7.63
C SER A 54 -5.91 6.84 7.93
N THR A 55 -5.80 5.78 7.12
CA THR A 55 -6.66 4.60 7.24
C THR A 55 -6.27 3.72 8.42
N PHE A 56 -4.97 3.54 8.66
CA PHE A 56 -4.48 2.66 9.71
C PHE A 56 -4.07 3.39 10.99
N ALA A 57 -4.20 4.72 11.01
CA ALA A 57 -3.79 5.58 12.13
C ALA A 57 -2.32 5.35 12.55
N ILE A 58 -1.45 5.16 11.56
CA ILE A 58 0.00 4.98 11.73
C ILE A 58 0.75 6.21 11.24
N LYS A 59 2.04 6.30 11.59
CA LYS A 59 2.97 7.26 11.01
C LYS A 59 4.05 6.53 10.23
N LEU A 60 4.32 7.01 9.04
CA LEU A 60 5.41 6.55 8.18
C LEU A 60 6.53 7.60 8.20
N ASP A 61 7.77 7.15 8.26
CA ASP A 61 8.96 8.01 8.22
C ASP A 61 9.75 7.88 6.90
N GLY A 62 10.88 8.57 6.81
CA GLY A 62 11.71 8.57 5.60
C GLY A 62 12.19 7.17 5.17
N ALA A 63 12.50 6.29 6.12
CA ALA A 63 12.92 4.92 5.80
C ALA A 63 11.73 4.07 5.35
N ASP A 64 10.54 4.32 5.91
CA ASP A 64 9.31 3.68 5.47
C ASP A 64 8.97 4.07 4.02
N TYR A 65 9.17 5.34 3.64
CA TYR A 65 8.93 5.81 2.28
C TYR A 65 9.82 5.12 1.25
N GLU A 66 11.07 4.84 1.60
CA GLU A 66 11.98 4.06 0.76
C GLU A 66 11.54 2.61 0.58
N SER A 67 10.70 2.09 1.49
CA SER A 67 10.16 0.73 1.44
C SER A 67 8.89 0.61 0.59
N LEU A 68 8.22 1.73 0.25
CA LEU A 68 7.06 1.77 -0.66
C LEU A 68 7.48 1.58 -2.14
N THR A 69 7.93 0.39 -2.48
CA THR A 69 8.45 0.05 -3.82
C THR A 69 7.56 -0.94 -4.59
N SER A 70 6.68 -1.65 -3.89
CA SER A 70 5.72 -2.59 -4.46
C SER A 70 4.52 -2.74 -3.54
N VAL A 71 3.38 -3.19 -4.08
CA VAL A 71 2.18 -3.47 -3.27
C VAL A 71 2.48 -4.50 -2.18
N ALA A 72 3.27 -5.53 -2.51
CA ALA A 72 3.70 -6.53 -1.56
C ALA A 72 4.54 -5.93 -0.41
N ALA A 73 5.52 -5.06 -0.73
CA ALA A 73 6.33 -4.39 0.27
C ALA A 73 5.50 -3.44 1.15
N THR A 74 4.54 -2.72 0.57
CA THR A 74 3.64 -1.84 1.32
C THR A 74 2.75 -2.64 2.29
N ARG A 75 2.21 -3.79 1.88
CA ARG A 75 1.46 -4.67 2.78
C ARG A 75 2.30 -5.13 3.96
N MET A 76 3.54 -5.57 3.71
CA MET A 76 4.46 -6.01 4.77
C MET A 76 4.78 -4.87 5.74
N LEU A 77 5.08 -3.68 5.22
CA LEU A 77 5.35 -2.49 6.03
C LEU A 77 4.17 -2.15 6.95
N VAL A 78 2.95 -2.13 6.42
CA VAL A 78 1.75 -1.81 7.21
C VAL A 78 1.44 -2.90 8.24
N GLU A 79 1.59 -4.18 7.87
CA GLU A 79 1.45 -5.30 8.81
C GLU A 79 2.45 -5.17 9.98
N GLU A 80 3.71 -4.84 9.69
CA GLU A 80 4.73 -4.58 10.71
C GLU A 80 4.36 -3.43 11.63
N LYS A 81 3.94 -2.27 11.07
CA LYS A 81 3.51 -1.10 11.86
C LYS A 81 2.29 -1.40 12.76
N LEU A 82 1.46 -2.37 12.36
CA LEU A 82 0.27 -2.80 13.12
C LEU A 82 0.54 -3.96 14.09
N GLY A 83 1.77 -4.49 14.12
CA GLY A 83 2.17 -5.62 14.96
C GLY A 83 1.47 -6.94 14.60
N LEU A 84 1.30 -7.21 13.30
CA LEU A 84 0.63 -8.41 12.77
C LEU A 84 1.59 -9.55 12.41
#